data_AF-A0A7C1BKB1-F1
#
_entry.id   AF-A0A7C1BKB1-F1
#
_cell.length_a   1.000
_cell.length_b   1.000
_cell.length_c   1.000
_cell.angle_alpha   90.00
_cell.angle_beta   90.00
_cell.angle_gamma   90.00
#
_symmetry.space_group_name_H-M   'P 1'
#
loop_
_entity.id
_entity.type
_entity.pdbx_description
1 polymer ?
#
loop_
_entity_poly.entity_id
_entity_poly.type
_entity_poly.pdbx_seq_one_letter_code
_entity_poly.pdbx_strand_id
1 'polypeptide(L)'
;MRVLGLNGRKIREIEEPWFFKGEVREDLIKRVVVAMEANRKQPQGRDVMAGKRTTAESWGVGYGRARVPRDERGRGRLITGAVGGRRAHPPRAEKKIERKVNKKEKKLALISALIATAREDYVRGRG
;
A
#
# COMPACT_ATOMS: atom_id res chain seq x y z
N MET A 1 -25.18 28.70 4.21
CA MET A 1 -23.96 28.68 3.35
C MET A 1 -24.02 29.83 2.36
N ARG A 2 -22.98 30.69 2.32
CA ARG A 2 -22.95 31.89 1.46
C ARG A 2 -22.40 31.55 0.07
N VAL A 3 -23.06 32.03 -0.98
CA VAL A 3 -22.58 31.95 -2.36
C VAL A 3 -21.91 33.26 -2.70
N LEU A 4 -20.62 33.18 -3.06
CA LEU A 4 -19.80 34.32 -3.43
C LEU A 4 -19.70 34.41 -4.96
N GLY A 5 -19.75 35.62 -5.50
CA GLY A 5 -19.42 35.88 -6.90
C GLY A 5 -17.91 35.89 -7.13
N LEU A 6 -17.51 35.96 -8.40
CA LEU A 6 -16.09 36.07 -8.80
C LEU A 6 -15.39 37.27 -8.12
N ASN A 7 -16.15 38.33 -7.83
CA ASN A 7 -15.67 39.54 -7.18
C ASN A 7 -15.55 39.42 -5.64
N GLY A 8 -15.76 38.23 -5.07
CA GLY A 8 -15.74 37.99 -3.62
C GLY A 8 -16.95 38.53 -2.85
N ARG A 9 -17.90 39.21 -3.53
CA ARG A 9 -19.13 39.73 -2.92
C ARG A 9 -20.18 38.63 -2.78
N LYS A 10 -20.96 38.67 -1.68
CA LYS A 10 -22.09 37.75 -1.44
C LYS A 10 -23.18 38.00 -2.48
N ILE A 11 -23.58 36.96 -3.20
CA ILE A 11 -24.71 36.99 -4.14
C ILE A 11 -25.98 36.52 -3.44
N ARG A 12 -25.92 35.35 -2.80
CA ARG A 12 -27.07 34.72 -2.14
C ARG A 12 -26.64 33.83 -0.99
N GLU A 13 -27.60 33.38 -0.21
CA GLU A 13 -27.42 32.45 0.89
C GLU A 13 -28.33 31.25 0.69
N ILE A 14 -27.80 30.06 0.94
CA ILE A 14 -28.49 28.77 0.78
C ILE A 14 -28.49 28.08 2.14
N GLU A 15 -29.53 27.31 2.42
CA GLU A 15 -29.61 26.46 3.60
C GLU A 15 -28.48 25.43 3.64
N GLU A 16 -28.03 25.13 4.85
CA GLU A 16 -27.00 24.13 5.06
C GLU A 16 -27.60 22.71 4.92
N PRO A 17 -26.99 21.83 4.11
CA PRO A 17 -27.43 20.46 4.03
C PRO A 17 -27.41 19.75 5.39
N TRP A 18 -28.41 18.92 5.65
CA TRP A 18 -28.61 18.25 6.94
C TRP A 18 -27.40 17.42 7.41
N PHE A 19 -26.58 16.89 6.49
CA PHE A 19 -25.47 16.01 6.83
C PHE A 19 -24.30 16.72 7.49
N PHE A 20 -24.15 18.05 7.37
CA PHE A 20 -23.06 18.79 8.02
C PHE A 20 -23.15 18.80 9.55
N LYS A 21 -24.34 18.52 10.10
CA LYS A 21 -24.57 18.40 11.55
C LYS A 21 -24.13 17.05 12.13
N GLY A 22 -23.69 16.11 11.30
CA GLY A 22 -23.27 14.79 11.73
C GLY A 22 -21.95 14.79 12.51
N GLU A 23 -21.60 13.61 13.03
CA GLU A 23 -20.32 13.36 13.69
C GLU A 23 -19.21 13.08 12.67
N VAL A 24 -17.99 13.54 12.98
CA VAL A 24 -16.78 13.19 12.23
C VAL A 24 -16.24 11.86 12.74
N ARG A 25 -16.27 10.85 11.88
CA ARG A 25 -15.72 9.51 12.09
C ARG A 25 -14.39 9.34 11.36
N GLU A 26 -13.29 9.58 12.07
CA GLU A 26 -11.92 9.47 11.54
C GLU A 26 -11.50 8.01 11.28
N ASP A 27 -12.03 7.07 12.06
CA ASP A 27 -11.80 5.63 11.92
C ASP A 27 -12.17 5.13 10.51
N LEU A 28 -13.35 5.54 10.05
CA LEU A 28 -13.87 5.20 8.72
C LEU A 28 -13.06 5.87 7.62
N ILE A 29 -12.73 7.16 7.77
CA ILE A 29 -11.93 7.90 6.80
C ILE A 29 -10.58 7.21 6.62
N LYS A 30 -9.86 6.94 7.72
CA LYS A 30 -8.54 6.31 7.70
C LYS A 30 -8.58 4.93 7.04
N ARG A 31 -9.56 4.10 7.39
CA ARG A 31 -9.71 2.76 6.80
C ARG A 31 -9.94 2.82 5.29
N VAL A 32 -10.82 3.71 4.83
CA VAL A 32 -11.13 3.86 3.40
C VAL A 32 -9.94 4.43 2.63
N VAL A 33 -9.25 5.44 3.16
CA VAL A 33 -8.07 6.03 2.52
C VAL A 33 -6.96 4.98 2.35
N VAL A 34 -6.62 4.24 3.40
CA VAL A 34 -5.58 3.19 3.33
C VAL A 34 -5.95 2.10 2.32
N ALA A 35 -7.23 1.73 2.24
CA ALA A 35 -7.69 0.77 1.23
C ALA A 35 -7.61 1.34 -0.19
N MET A 36 -7.98 2.60 -0.41
CA MET A 36 -7.88 3.26 -1.70
C MET A 36 -6.43 3.41 -2.17
N GLU A 37 -5.51 3.76 -1.27
CA GLU A 37 -4.09 3.82 -1.56
C GLU A 37 -3.50 2.45 -1.89
N ALA A 38 -3.88 1.41 -1.15
CA ALA A 38 -3.47 0.04 -1.44
C ALA A 38 -3.90 -0.41 -2.84
N ASN A 39 -5.13 -0.06 -3.25
CA ASN A 39 -5.70 -0.43 -4.55
C ASN A 39 -5.05 0.30 -5.74
N ARG A 40 -4.36 1.42 -5.51
CA ARG A 40 -3.63 2.15 -6.56
C ARG A 40 -2.24 1.60 -6.84
N LYS A 41 -1.72 0.70 -5.99
CA LYS A 41 -0.38 0.13 -6.15
C LYS A 41 -0.37 -0.85 -7.32
N GLN A 42 0.72 -0.86 -8.07
CA GLN A 42 0.94 -1.85 -9.13
C GLN A 42 1.51 -3.14 -8.53
N PRO A 43 1.12 -4.33 -9.04
CA PRO A 43 1.75 -5.58 -8.67
C PRO A 43 3.26 -5.55 -8.91
N GLN A 44 4.03 -6.11 -7.98
CA GLN A 44 5.47 -6.19 -8.06
C GLN A 44 5.94 -7.61 -7.75
N GLY A 45 7.02 -8.04 -8.40
CA GLY A 45 7.57 -9.37 -8.20
C GLY A 45 9.05 -9.46 -8.57
N ARG A 46 9.62 -10.64 -8.37
CA ARG A 46 10.93 -11.03 -8.92
C ARG A 46 10.73 -12.16 -9.92
N ASP A 47 11.66 -12.30 -10.87
CA ASP A 47 11.70 -13.48 -11.75
C ASP A 47 11.72 -14.76 -10.90
N VAL A 48 10.80 -15.68 -11.21
CA VAL A 48 10.60 -16.96 -10.52
C VAL A 48 11.86 -17.83 -10.56
N MET A 49 12.67 -17.68 -11.61
CA MET A 49 13.92 -18.41 -11.84
C MET A 49 15.17 -17.65 -11.42
N ALA A 50 15.04 -16.45 -10.86
CA ALA A 50 16.17 -15.67 -10.37
C ALA A 50 16.99 -16.44 -9.31
N GLY A 51 18.29 -16.57 -9.53
CA GLY A 51 19.21 -17.29 -8.65
C GLY A 51 19.06 -18.82 -8.67
N LYS A 52 18.19 -19.38 -9.53
CA LYS A 52 17.99 -20.82 -9.71
C LYS A 52 18.56 -21.38 -11.02
N ARG A 53 18.83 -20.53 -12.02
CA ARG A 53 19.48 -20.92 -13.28
C ARG A 53 20.98 -21.16 -13.05
N THR A 54 21.33 -22.28 -12.44
CA THR A 54 22.71 -22.64 -12.11
C THR A 54 22.88 -24.16 -12.13
N THR A 55 24.05 -24.63 -12.56
CA THR A 55 24.47 -26.05 -12.54
C THR A 55 25.14 -26.44 -11.22
N ALA A 56 24.90 -25.67 -10.15
CA ALA A 56 25.67 -25.80 -8.92
C ALA A 56 25.15 -26.96 -8.07
N GLU A 57 26.06 -27.84 -7.66
CA GLU A 57 25.77 -29.03 -6.86
C GLU A 57 26.67 -29.10 -5.63
N SER A 58 26.24 -29.86 -4.62
CA SER A 58 27.02 -30.05 -3.40
C SER A 58 28.01 -31.19 -3.60
N TRP A 59 29.31 -30.95 -3.35
CA TRP A 59 30.35 -31.99 -3.43
C TRP A 59 30.29 -33.04 -2.31
N GLY A 60 29.40 -32.87 -1.33
CA GLY A 60 29.26 -33.81 -0.21
C GLY A 60 30.31 -33.62 0.88
N VAL A 61 30.64 -34.72 1.57
CA VAL A 61 31.60 -34.75 2.70
C VAL A 61 33.02 -35.06 2.21
N GLY A 62 34.03 -34.90 3.08
CA GLY A 62 35.42 -35.30 2.79
C GLY A 62 36.33 -34.19 2.23
N TYR A 63 35.80 -33.01 1.94
CA TYR A 63 36.55 -31.90 1.34
C TYR A 63 36.89 -30.74 2.30
N GLY A 64 36.65 -30.91 3.61
CA GLY A 64 36.87 -29.84 4.61
C GLY A 64 36.04 -28.57 4.35
N ARG A 65 34.94 -28.66 3.59
CA ARG A 65 34.10 -27.53 3.19
C ARG A 65 32.66 -27.73 3.64
N ALA A 66 31.96 -26.61 3.87
CA ALA A 66 30.53 -26.63 4.11
C ALA A 66 29.76 -27.24 2.92
N ARG A 67 28.68 -27.96 3.21
CA ARG A 67 27.80 -28.68 2.25
C ARG A 67 26.90 -27.74 1.43
N VAL A 68 27.49 -26.69 0.87
CA VAL A 68 26.84 -25.67 0.04
C VAL A 68 26.97 -26.06 -1.44
N PRO A 69 25.90 -25.93 -2.26
CA PRO A 69 25.99 -26.12 -3.71
C PRO A 69 26.96 -25.14 -4.35
N ARG A 70 27.89 -25.66 -5.16
CA ARG A 70 28.94 -24.88 -5.82
C ARG A 70 28.93 -25.09 -7.33
N ASP A 71 29.22 -24.02 -8.08
CA ASP A 71 29.49 -24.14 -9.51
C ASP A 71 30.84 -24.83 -9.77
N GLU A 72 31.15 -25.13 -11.02
CA GLU A 72 32.43 -25.71 -11.46
C GLU A 72 33.65 -24.87 -11.01
N ARG A 73 33.46 -23.58 -10.72
CA ARG A 73 34.48 -22.66 -10.22
C ARG A 73 34.56 -22.62 -8.69
N GLY A 74 33.84 -23.50 -7.99
CA GLY A 74 33.84 -23.63 -6.54
C GLY A 74 33.07 -22.52 -5.80
N ARG A 75 32.28 -21.71 -6.49
CA ARG A 75 31.53 -20.59 -5.90
C ARG A 75 30.14 -21.06 -5.45
N GLY A 76 29.75 -20.68 -4.25
CA GLY A 76 28.40 -20.96 -3.73
C GLY A 76 27.33 -20.30 -4.60
N ARG A 77 26.32 -21.08 -5.01
CA ARG A 77 25.17 -20.60 -5.81
C ARG A 77 23.89 -21.27 -5.30
N LEU A 78 22.75 -20.94 -5.91
CA LEU A 78 21.41 -21.47 -5.64
C LEU A 78 20.80 -21.11 -4.27
N ILE A 79 21.56 -21.20 -3.19
CA ILE A 79 21.07 -21.00 -1.82
C ILE A 79 20.94 -19.53 -1.43
N THR A 80 20.18 -19.27 -0.38
CA THR A 80 19.89 -17.92 0.13
C THR A 80 21.10 -17.23 0.76
N GLY A 81 22.01 -18.00 1.37
CA GLY A 81 23.25 -17.49 1.97
C GLY A 81 24.39 -17.26 0.98
N ALA A 82 24.20 -17.54 -0.32
CA ALA A 82 25.21 -17.34 -1.34
C ALA A 82 24.98 -16.03 -2.12
N VAL A 83 26.07 -15.34 -2.46
CA VAL A 83 26.01 -14.15 -3.32
C VAL A 83 25.46 -14.54 -4.70
N GLY A 84 24.37 -13.89 -5.11
CA GLY A 84 23.68 -14.19 -6.36
C GLY A 84 22.85 -15.48 -6.36
N GLY A 85 22.63 -16.10 -5.19
CA GLY A 85 21.69 -17.20 -5.04
C GLY A 85 20.23 -16.73 -4.94
N ARG A 86 19.28 -17.68 -4.84
CA ARG A 86 17.86 -17.36 -4.80
C ARG A 86 17.48 -16.68 -3.48
N ARG A 87 16.48 -15.79 -3.50
CA ARG A 87 15.87 -15.28 -2.26
C ARG A 87 14.91 -16.32 -1.66
N ALA A 88 14.83 -16.38 -0.32
CA ALA A 88 13.94 -17.30 0.39
C ALA A 88 12.46 -16.95 0.13
N HIS A 89 12.12 -15.68 0.36
CA HIS A 89 10.76 -15.14 0.26
C HIS A 89 10.76 -13.88 -0.63
N PRO A 90 10.91 -14.04 -1.96
CA PRO A 90 10.82 -12.91 -2.87
C PRO A 90 9.39 -12.36 -2.93
N PRO A 91 9.20 -11.06 -3.26
CA PRO A 91 7.88 -10.55 -3.58
C PRO A 91 7.33 -11.30 -4.81
N ARG A 92 6.05 -11.65 -4.75
CA ARG A 92 5.33 -12.34 -5.83
C ARG A 92 4.32 -11.39 -6.44
N ALA A 93 4.25 -11.38 -7.77
CA ALA A 93 3.24 -10.62 -8.51
C ALA A 93 1.81 -11.10 -8.18
N GLU A 94 1.66 -12.38 -7.81
CA GLU A 94 0.41 -13.01 -7.38
C GLU A 94 -0.13 -12.48 -6.03
N LYS A 95 0.66 -11.67 -5.29
CA LYS A 95 0.23 -11.17 -3.99
C LYS A 95 -1.01 -10.28 -4.16
N LYS A 96 -2.10 -10.68 -3.50
CA LYS A 96 -3.32 -9.88 -3.44
C LYS A 96 -3.10 -8.59 -2.64
N ILE A 97 -2.97 -7.47 -3.36
CA ILE A 97 -2.74 -6.13 -2.79
C ILE A 97 -4.04 -5.35 -2.60
N GLU A 98 -5.10 -5.76 -3.30
CA GLU A 98 -6.40 -5.10 -3.23
C GLU A 98 -7.08 -5.30 -1.87
N ARG A 99 -7.62 -4.20 -1.33
CA ARG A 99 -8.46 -4.17 -0.14
C ARG A 99 -9.89 -3.80 -0.53
N LYS A 100 -10.82 -4.70 -0.22
CA LYS A 100 -12.26 -4.47 -0.44
C LYS A 100 -12.80 -3.51 0.62
N VAL A 101 -13.66 -2.59 0.17
CA VAL A 101 -14.40 -1.65 1.03
C VAL A 101 -15.86 -1.69 0.62
N ASN A 102 -16.75 -1.70 1.60
CA ASN A 102 -18.18 -1.71 1.34
C ASN A 102 -18.63 -0.38 0.70
N LYS A 103 -19.59 -0.44 -0.24
CA LYS A 103 -20.12 0.76 -0.89
C LYS A 103 -20.73 1.75 0.11
N LYS A 104 -21.46 1.25 1.12
CA LYS A 104 -22.06 2.07 2.19
C LYS A 104 -21.01 2.72 3.08
N GLU A 105 -19.97 1.95 3.46
CA GLU A 105 -18.84 2.43 4.25
C GLU A 105 -18.08 3.55 3.53
N LYS A 106 -17.81 3.39 2.24
CA LYS A 106 -17.16 4.42 1.42
C LYS A 106 -17.98 5.70 1.34
N LYS A 107 -19.31 5.60 1.21
CA LYS A 107 -20.21 6.77 1.21
C LYS A 107 -20.19 7.48 2.58
N LEU A 108 -20.24 6.72 3.67
CA LEU A 108 -20.22 7.28 5.02
C LEU A 108 -18.89 7.96 5.33
N ALA A 109 -17.75 7.36 4.92
CA ALA A 109 -16.44 7.97 5.05
C ALA A 109 -16.32 9.27 4.25
N LEU A 110 -16.90 9.34 3.05
CA LEU A 110 -16.94 10.57 2.25
C LEU A 110 -17.75 11.68 2.94
N ILE A 111 -18.93 11.34 3.46
CA ILE A 111 -19.77 12.30 4.20
C ILE A 111 -19.04 12.79 5.46
N SER A 112 -18.42 11.88 6.22
CA SER A 112 -17.61 12.19 7.39
C SER A 112 -16.46 13.16 7.07
N ALA A 113 -15.77 12.95 5.96
CA ALA A 113 -14.70 13.84 5.50
C ALA A 113 -15.22 15.23 5.10
N LEU A 114 -16.41 15.31 4.48
CA LEU A 114 -17.06 16.59 4.16
C LEU A 114 -17.47 17.35 5.43
N ILE A 115 -17.99 16.66 6.44
CA ILE A 115 -18.31 17.27 7.74
C ILE A 115 -17.04 17.86 8.37
N ALA A 116 -15.93 17.13 8.33
CA ALA A 116 -14.65 17.60 8.88
C ALA A 116 -14.18 18.90 8.21
N THR A 117 -14.44 19.09 6.91
CA THR A 117 -14.09 20.35 6.23
C THR A 117 -14.91 21.56 6.67
N ALA A 118 -16.09 21.37 7.27
CA ALA A 118 -16.90 22.47 7.80
C ALA A 118 -16.52 22.87 9.24
N ARG A 119 -15.69 22.07 9.93
CA ARG A 119 -15.28 22.32 11.33
C ARG A 119 -13.91 22.99 11.38
N GLU A 120 -13.85 24.15 12.03
CA GLU A 120 -12.62 24.95 12.11
C GLU A 120 -11.47 24.20 12.80
N ASP A 121 -11.75 23.46 13.88
CA ASP A 121 -10.72 22.71 14.63
C ASP A 121 -9.96 21.72 13.76
N TYR A 122 -10.69 20.99 12.90
CA TYR A 122 -10.13 20.03 11.98
C TYR A 122 -9.29 20.68 10.88
N VAL A 123 -9.74 21.84 10.38
CA VAL A 123 -9.01 22.60 9.36
C VAL A 123 -7.72 23.17 9.95
N ARG A 124 -7.79 23.82 11.12
CA ARG A 124 -6.63 24.38 11.81
C ARG A 124 -5.62 23.29 12.21
N GLY A 125 -6.12 22.12 12.63
CA GLY A 125 -5.27 20.97 12.96
C GLY A 125 -4.57 20.33 11.76
N ARG A 126 -5.08 20.52 10.53
CA ARG A 126 -4.45 20.00 9.31
C ARG A 126 -3.22 20.83 8.90
N GLY A 127 -3.20 22.12 9.21
CA GLY A 127 -2.21 23.09 8.73
C GLY A 127 -2.81 24.04 7.71
#